data_AF-A0A963R483-F1
#
_entry.id   AF-A0A963R483-F1
#
_cell.length_a   1.000
_cell.length_b   1.000
_cell.length_c   1.000
_cell.angle_alpha   90.00
_cell.angle_beta   90.00
_cell.angle_gamma   90.00
#
_symmetry.space_group_name_H-M   'P 1'
#
loop_
_entity.id
_entity.type
_entity.pdbx_description
1 polymer ?
#
loop_
_entity_poly.entity_id
_entity_poly.type
_entity_poly.pdbx_seq_one_letter_code
_entity_poly.pdbx_strand_id
1 'polypeptide(L)'
;MIVLAALMAAAFNGPDSAPALDAVKTCNRAAMTDLAKAEPHRRTEFAAAAYAEQQAIARERAALLAQQVSEATPAGKASLDLALAQLDVRQRQLDDAHAVESSWRAMFDEMRADYLANCAQTKGGKVQ
;
A
#
# COMPACT_ATOMS: atom_id res chain seq x y z
N MET A 1 -19.64 -3.11 -9.71
CA MET A 1 -18.34 -3.49 -9.11
C MET A 1 -17.16 -2.63 -9.59
N ILE A 2 -17.38 -1.47 -10.23
CA ILE A 2 -16.29 -0.60 -10.71
C ILE A 2 -15.79 0.36 -9.61
N VAL A 3 -16.62 0.66 -8.60
CA VAL A 3 -16.30 1.64 -7.54
C VAL A 3 -15.28 1.10 -6.53
N LEU A 4 -15.26 -0.21 -6.27
CA LEU A 4 -14.31 -0.81 -5.32
C LEU A 4 -12.87 -0.84 -5.88
N ALA A 5 -12.72 -1.06 -7.18
CA ALA A 5 -11.42 -1.08 -7.86
C ALA A 5 -10.74 0.31 -7.85
N ALA A 6 -11.51 1.39 -7.98
CA ALA A 6 -10.97 2.75 -7.97
C ALA A 6 -10.49 3.20 -6.57
N LEU A 7 -11.14 2.73 -5.50
CA LEU A 7 -10.72 2.98 -4.11
C LEU A 7 -9.43 2.24 -3.74
N MET A 8 -9.22 1.04 -4.29
CA MET A 8 -7.97 0.29 -4.05
C MET A 8 -6.76 0.90 -4.78
N ALA A 9 -6.96 1.48 -5.97
CA ALA A 9 -5.86 2.11 -6.71
C ALA A 9 -5.19 3.26 -5.93
N ALA A 10 -5.94 4.02 -5.13
CA ALA A 10 -5.36 5.07 -4.27
C ALA A 10 -4.57 4.50 -3.08
N ALA A 11 -4.96 3.34 -2.55
CA ALA A 11 -4.22 2.67 -1.48
C ALA A 11 -2.88 2.08 -1.95
N PHE A 12 -2.74 1.80 -3.25
CA PHE A 12 -1.57 1.13 -3.83
C PHE A 12 -0.47 2.08 -4.32
N ASN A 13 -0.73 3.38 -4.46
CA ASN A 13 0.29 4.35 -4.89
C ASN A 13 1.18 4.86 -3.75
N GLY A 14 0.89 4.47 -2.50
CA GLY A 14 1.59 4.95 -1.31
C GLY A 14 1.36 6.44 -1.02
N PRO A 15 1.81 6.94 0.13
CA PRO A 15 1.70 8.35 0.49
C PRO A 15 2.70 9.21 -0.27
N ASP A 16 2.32 10.45 -0.58
CA ASP A 16 3.27 11.47 -1.06
C ASP A 16 4.29 11.79 0.04
N SER A 17 5.57 11.74 -0.30
CA SER A 17 6.68 12.01 0.61
C SER A 17 6.99 13.48 0.78
N ALA A 18 6.58 14.34 -0.15
CA ALA A 18 6.92 15.76 -0.13
C ALA A 18 6.49 16.47 1.18
N PRO A 19 5.26 16.26 1.71
CA PRO A 19 4.85 16.89 2.97
C PRO A 19 5.68 16.44 4.18
N ALA A 20 6.08 15.17 4.22
CA ALA A 20 6.86 14.64 5.33
C ALA A 20 8.31 15.15 5.28
N LEU A 21 8.91 15.18 4.09
CA LEU A 21 10.25 15.75 3.87
C LEU A 21 10.30 17.24 4.22
N ASP A 22 9.28 18.01 3.82
CA ASP A 22 9.18 19.43 4.16
C ASP A 22 9.06 19.65 5.69
N ALA A 23 8.25 18.82 6.36
CA ALA A 23 8.08 18.90 7.81
C ALA A 23 9.39 18.66 8.57
N VAL A 24 10.21 17.69 8.13
CA VAL A 24 11.54 17.47 8.70
C VAL A 24 12.47 18.65 8.39
N LYS A 25 12.55 19.07 7.12
CA LYS A 25 13.42 20.17 6.66
C LYS A 25 13.17 21.49 7.40
N THR A 26 11.91 21.78 7.72
CA THR A 26 11.50 23.01 8.39
C THR A 26 11.35 22.86 9.90
N CYS A 27 11.72 21.70 10.47
CA CYS A 27 11.48 21.34 11.86
C CYS A 27 10.02 21.58 12.33
N ASN A 28 9.05 21.38 11.44
CA ASN A 28 7.64 21.62 11.72
C ASN A 28 7.07 20.54 12.65
N ARG A 29 7.03 20.86 13.95
CA ARG A 29 6.53 19.96 15.00
C ARG A 29 5.08 19.56 14.83
N ALA A 30 4.22 20.50 14.42
CA ALA A 30 2.79 20.22 14.26
C ALA A 30 2.59 19.19 13.14
N ALA A 31 3.19 19.44 11.97
CA ALA A 31 3.13 18.52 10.84
C ALA A 31 3.68 17.12 11.17
N MET A 32 4.86 17.02 11.80
CA MET A 32 5.41 15.72 12.21
C MET A 32 4.53 15.00 13.24
N THR A 33 3.88 15.74 14.14
CA THR A 33 2.95 15.15 15.13
C THR A 33 1.70 14.62 14.43
N ASP A 34 1.14 15.36 13.49
CA ASP A 34 -0.06 14.96 12.75
C ASP A 34 0.21 13.74 11.87
N LEU A 35 1.33 13.73 11.15
CA LEU A 35 1.77 12.57 10.38
C LEU A 35 1.94 11.33 11.27
N ALA A 36 2.63 11.47 12.41
CA ALA A 36 2.84 10.35 13.35
C ALA A 36 1.53 9.81 13.94
N LYS A 37 0.52 10.66 14.15
CA LYS A 37 -0.80 10.25 14.62
C LYS A 37 -1.63 9.56 13.53
N ALA A 38 -1.49 9.98 12.28
CA ALA A 38 -2.24 9.42 11.15
C ALA A 38 -1.70 8.03 10.72
N GLU A 39 -0.39 7.81 10.85
CA GLU A 39 0.27 6.59 10.36
C GLU A 39 -0.34 5.26 10.85
N PRO A 40 -0.66 5.05 12.14
CA PRO A 40 -1.25 3.79 12.60
C PRO A 40 -2.58 3.46 11.91
N HIS A 41 -3.41 4.48 11.66
CA HIS A 41 -4.69 4.28 10.97
C HIS A 41 -4.47 3.91 9.51
N ARG A 42 -3.63 4.68 8.80
CA ARG A 42 -3.27 4.42 7.41
C ARG A 42 -2.68 3.02 7.19
N ARG A 43 -1.76 2.60 8.07
CA ARG A 43 -1.16 1.25 8.03
C ARG A 43 -2.21 0.16 8.23
N THR A 44 -3.22 0.42 9.06
CA THR A 44 -4.33 -0.52 9.29
C THR A 44 -5.25 -0.59 8.08
N GLU A 45 -5.59 0.55 7.47
CA GLU A 45 -6.40 0.61 6.25
C GLU A 45 -5.72 -0.13 5.09
N PHE A 46 -4.43 0.11 4.88
CA PHE A 46 -3.65 -0.63 3.89
C PHE A 46 -3.67 -2.14 4.17
N ALA A 47 -3.40 -2.56 5.41
CA ALA A 47 -3.37 -3.98 5.77
C ALA A 47 -4.72 -4.67 5.56
N ALA A 48 -5.82 -4.01 5.91
CA ALA A 48 -7.18 -4.52 5.70
C ALA A 48 -7.50 -4.67 4.20
N ALA A 49 -7.14 -3.66 3.40
CA ALA A 49 -7.32 -3.66 1.96
C ALA A 49 -6.49 -4.76 1.28
N ALA A 50 -5.20 -4.84 1.59
CA ALA A 50 -4.28 -5.86 1.06
C ALA A 50 -4.75 -7.28 1.40
N TYR A 51 -5.19 -7.50 2.63
CA TYR A 51 -5.73 -8.79 3.05
C TYR A 51 -7.01 -9.18 2.29
N ALA A 52 -7.93 -8.23 2.11
CA ALA A 52 -9.15 -8.47 1.36
C ALA A 52 -8.88 -8.85 -0.10
N GLU A 53 -7.93 -8.17 -0.76
CA GLU A 53 -7.53 -8.49 -2.13
C GLU A 53 -6.84 -9.85 -2.22
N GLN A 54 -5.93 -10.17 -1.30
CA GLN A 54 -5.29 -11.49 -1.25
C GLN A 54 -6.32 -12.61 -1.09
N GLN A 55 -7.34 -12.41 -0.25
CA GLN A 55 -8.44 -13.37 -0.11
C GLN A 55 -9.27 -13.49 -1.39
N ALA A 56 -9.51 -12.39 -2.10
CA ALA A 56 -10.25 -12.42 -3.36
C ALA A 56 -9.48 -13.21 -4.42
N ILE A 57 -8.19 -12.90 -4.62
CA ILE A 57 -7.29 -13.63 -5.54
C ILE A 57 -7.25 -15.12 -5.20
N ALA A 58 -7.09 -15.47 -3.92
CA ALA A 58 -7.02 -16.87 -3.49
C ALA A 58 -8.32 -17.63 -3.77
N ARG A 59 -9.49 -17.03 -3.50
CA ARG A 59 -10.79 -17.64 -3.77
C ARG A 59 -11.05 -17.81 -5.26
N GLU A 60 -10.76 -16.79 -6.05
CA GLU A 60 -10.93 -16.83 -7.51
C GLU A 60 -10.00 -17.86 -8.14
N ARG A 61 -8.72 -17.92 -7.71
CA ARG A 61 -7.76 -18.93 -8.18
C ARG A 61 -8.25 -20.34 -7.86
N ALA A 62 -8.73 -20.58 -6.65
CA ALA A 62 -9.28 -21.88 -6.27
C ALA A 62 -10.48 -22.30 -7.13
N ALA A 63 -11.38 -21.35 -7.44
CA ALA A 63 -12.53 -21.61 -8.31
C ALA A 63 -12.10 -21.95 -9.75
N LEU A 64 -11.13 -21.24 -10.32
CA LEU A 64 -10.62 -21.52 -11.67
C LEU A 64 -9.90 -22.87 -11.75
N LEU A 65 -9.11 -23.23 -10.74
CA LEU A 65 -8.44 -24.53 -10.69
C LEU A 65 -9.45 -25.69 -10.57
N ALA A 66 -10.56 -25.50 -9.87
CA ALA A 66 -11.63 -26.49 -9.84
C ALA A 66 -12.32 -26.66 -11.21
N GLN A 67 -12.51 -25.57 -11.97
CA GLN A 67 -13.08 -25.60 -13.32
C GLN A 67 -12.14 -26.27 -14.34
N GLN A 68 -10.82 -26.10 -14.18
CA GLN A 68 -9.82 -26.70 -15.07
C GLN A 68 -9.92 -28.23 -15.17
N VAL A 69 -10.40 -28.89 -14.11
CA VAL A 69 -10.60 -30.34 -14.09
C VAL A 69 -11.74 -30.78 -15.03
N SER A 70 -12.69 -29.88 -15.35
CA SER A 70 -13.90 -30.19 -16.12
C SER A 70 -13.84 -29.72 -17.59
N GLU A 71 -12.90 -28.82 -17.93
CA GLU A 71 -12.87 -28.15 -19.23
C GLU A 71 -12.00 -28.90 -20.25
N ALA A 72 -12.65 -29.65 -21.14
CA ALA A 72 -11.96 -30.49 -22.14
C ALA A 72 -11.65 -29.73 -23.44
N THR A 73 -12.35 -28.63 -23.72
CA THR A 73 -12.26 -27.95 -25.02
C THR A 73 -11.02 -27.05 -25.12
N PRO A 74 -10.41 -26.89 -26.31
CA PRO A 74 -9.32 -25.93 -26.50
C PRO A 74 -9.73 -24.48 -26.19
N ALA A 75 -10.96 -24.09 -26.56
CA ALA A 75 -11.47 -22.75 -26.30
C ALA A 75 -11.67 -22.49 -24.79
N GLY A 76 -12.22 -23.46 -24.06
CA GLY A 76 -12.39 -23.35 -22.61
C GLY A 76 -11.06 -23.30 -21.86
N LYS A 77 -10.06 -24.09 -22.28
CA LYS A 77 -8.69 -24.01 -21.73
C LYS A 77 -8.08 -22.63 -21.93
N ALA A 78 -8.17 -22.07 -23.13
CA ALA A 78 -7.68 -20.72 -23.40
C ALA A 78 -8.37 -19.64 -22.55
N SER A 79 -9.68 -19.79 -22.29
CA SER A 79 -10.41 -18.88 -21.40
C SER A 79 -9.95 -18.99 -19.95
N LEU A 80 -9.69 -20.21 -19.46
CA LEU A 80 -9.16 -20.43 -18.11
C LEU A 80 -7.75 -19.86 -17.96
N ASP A 81 -6.88 -20.08 -18.94
CA ASP A 81 -5.51 -19.54 -18.94
C ASP A 81 -5.52 -18.01 -18.91
N LEU A 82 -6.40 -17.37 -19.69
CA LEU A 82 -6.57 -15.92 -19.65
C LEU A 82 -7.02 -15.43 -18.27
N ALA A 83 -7.97 -16.12 -17.64
CA ALA A 83 -8.46 -15.76 -16.30
C ALA A 83 -7.37 -15.92 -15.24
N LEU A 84 -6.58 -17.00 -15.29
CA LEU A 84 -5.42 -17.20 -14.41
C LEU A 84 -4.36 -16.10 -14.61
N ALA A 85 -4.06 -15.74 -15.86
CA ALA A 85 -3.13 -14.66 -16.16
C ALA A 85 -3.60 -13.31 -15.60
N GLN A 86 -4.91 -13.03 -15.62
CA GLN A 86 -5.47 -11.82 -14.99
C GLN A 86 -5.29 -11.82 -13.46
N LEU A 87 -5.44 -12.97 -12.80
CA LEU A 87 -5.15 -13.08 -11.36
C LEU A 87 -3.68 -12.87 -11.04
N ASP A 88 -2.78 -13.32 -11.90
CA ASP A 88 -1.34 -13.12 -11.71
C ASP A 88 -0.95 -11.65 -11.87
N VAL A 89 -1.59 -10.91 -12.78
CA VAL A 89 -1.43 -9.45 -12.87
C VAL A 89 -1.88 -8.77 -11.58
N ARG A 90 -3.04 -9.16 -11.03
CA ARG A 90 -3.53 -8.62 -9.74
C ARG A 90 -2.60 -8.95 -8.57
N GLN A 91 -2.06 -10.16 -8.52
CA GLN A 91 -1.09 -10.55 -7.50
C GLN A 91 0.17 -9.67 -7.58
N ARG A 92 0.71 -9.45 -8.78
CA ARG A 92 1.88 -8.56 -8.96
C ARG A 92 1.59 -7.13 -8.53
N GLN A 93 0.40 -6.60 -8.85
CA GLN A 93 -0.02 -5.26 -8.40
C GLN A 93 -0.08 -5.17 -6.87
N LEU A 94 -0.57 -6.22 -6.20
CA LEU A 94 -0.59 -6.28 -4.74
C LEU A 94 0.83 -6.37 -4.16
N ASP A 95 1.71 -7.16 -4.78
CA ASP A 95 3.12 -7.27 -4.38
C ASP A 95 3.86 -5.94 -4.53
N ASP A 96 3.64 -5.22 -5.64
CA ASP A 96 4.18 -3.88 -5.88
C ASP A 96 3.69 -2.90 -4.80
N ALA A 97 2.42 -2.95 -4.43
CA ALA A 97 1.88 -2.12 -3.37
C ALA A 97 2.50 -2.43 -2.00
N HIS A 98 2.75 -3.70 -1.68
CA HIS A 98 3.48 -4.08 -0.48
C HIS A 98 4.91 -3.54 -0.47
N ALA A 99 5.58 -3.52 -1.62
CA ALA A 99 6.92 -2.95 -1.75
C ALA A 99 6.92 -1.43 -1.53
N VAL A 100 5.95 -0.71 -2.11
CA VAL A 100 5.75 0.73 -1.89
C VAL A 100 5.46 1.02 -0.42
N GLU A 101 4.52 0.30 0.20
CA GLU A 101 4.19 0.47 1.63
C GLU A 101 5.39 0.22 2.54
N SER A 102 6.18 -0.82 2.26
CA SER A 102 7.39 -1.13 3.04
C SER A 102 8.44 -0.04 2.90
N SER A 103 8.59 0.51 1.69
CA SER A 103 9.52 1.60 1.40
C SER A 103 9.10 2.91 2.10
N TRP A 104 7.80 3.22 2.09
CA TRP A 104 7.24 4.35 2.84
C TRP A 104 7.52 4.22 4.33
N ARG A 105 7.25 3.06 4.93
CA ARG A 105 7.47 2.84 6.38
C ARG A 105 8.93 3.06 6.76
N ALA A 106 9.85 2.49 6.00
CA ALA A 106 11.27 2.67 6.23
C ALA A 106 11.67 4.16 6.13
N MET A 107 11.29 4.84 5.06
CA MET A 107 11.57 6.26 4.87
C MET A 107 10.95 7.13 5.98
N PHE A 108 9.71 6.85 6.39
CA PHE A 108 9.03 7.60 7.44
C PHE A 108 9.72 7.41 8.80
N ASP A 109 10.16 6.20 9.12
CA ASP A 109 10.87 5.91 10.35
C ASP A 109 12.23 6.65 10.40
N GLU A 110 12.96 6.71 9.28
CA GLU A 110 14.19 7.50 9.13
C GLU A 110 13.93 9.01 9.29
N MET A 111 12.90 9.56 8.62
CA MET A 111 12.49 10.97 8.77
C MET A 111 12.13 11.32 10.21
N ARG A 112 11.46 10.41 10.91
CA ARG A 112 11.11 10.60 12.33
C ARG A 112 12.34 10.58 13.21
N ALA A 113 13.31 9.69 12.94
CA ALA A 113 14.57 9.65 13.65
C ALA A 113 15.37 10.95 13.45
N ASP A 114 15.48 11.43 12.21
CA ASP A 114 16.13 12.69 11.86
C ASP A 114 15.49 13.88 12.60
N TYR A 115 14.16 13.99 12.54
CA TYR A 115 13.43 15.03 13.27
C TYR A 115 13.69 14.99 14.79
N LEU A 116 13.69 13.80 15.38
CA LEU A 116 13.95 13.66 16.82
C LEU A 116 15.39 14.04 17.21
N ALA A 117 16.36 13.71 16.36
CA ALA A 117 17.76 14.04 16.59
C ALA A 117 18.03 15.54 16.44
N ASN A 118 17.45 16.18 15.41
CA ASN A 118 17.87 17.52 14.99
C ASN A 118 16.87 18.63 15.33
N CYS A 119 15.58 18.31 15.45
CA CYS A 119 14.53 19.32 15.64
C CYS A 119 13.88 19.26 17.03
N ALA A 120 13.63 18.07 17.58
CA ALA A 120 12.81 17.91 18.78
C ALA A 120 13.41 18.51 20.07
N GLN A 121 14.72 18.77 20.09
CA GLN A 121 15.42 19.42 21.21
C GLN A 121 15.23 20.95 21.24
N THR A 122 14.71 21.56 20.17
CA THR A 122 14.43 23.00 20.15
C THR A 122 13.21 23.33 21.01
N LYS A 123 13.44 23.50 22.32
CA LYS A 123 12.50 24.14 23.24
C LYS A 123 12.28 25.59 22.80
N GLY A 124 11.24 25.89 22.02
CA GLY A 124 10.66 27.24 21.88
C GLY A 124 11.65 28.37 21.55
N GLY A 125 12.80 28.06 20.94
CA GLY A 125 13.81 29.04 20.61
C GLY A 125 13.47 29.64 19.25
N LYS A 126 13.04 30.90 19.26
CA LYS A 126 12.92 31.72 18.05
C LYS A 126 14.22 31.58 17.25
N VAL A 127 14.10 31.15 15.99
CA VAL A 127 15.16 31.36 15.00
C VAL A 127 15.30 32.88 14.87
N GLN A 128 16.47 33.41 15.25
CA GLN A 128 16.90 34.76 14.90
C GLN A 128 17.24 34.81 13.42
#